data_AF-A0A1F9PK80-F1
#
_entry.id   AF-A0A1F9PK80-F1
#
_cell.length_a   1.000
_cell.length_b   1.000
_cell.length_c   1.000
_cell.angle_alpha   90.00
_cell.angle_beta   90.00
_cell.angle_gamma   90.00
#
_symmetry.space_group_name_H-M   'P 1'
#
loop_
_entity.id
_entity.type
_entity.pdbx_description
1 polymer ?
#
loop_
_entity_poly.entity_id
_entity_poly.type
_entity_poly.pdbx_seq_one_letter_code
_entity_poly.pdbx_strand_id
1 'polypeptide(L)'
;MYVQAGGIYSEALRPYIDKIEMTPLADDVLFKQLLRDAGKKDPVMRRTQDDFFDRRYFAPAMAWADNNGFSLPLSALVIYDSFIHSGSILSFLRKRFPESPPANGGDERRWIAQYVDTRQYWLANHENKILQNTIYRTRCFKNEISRGNWDLSQLPIIANGMEIL
;
A
#
# COMPACT_ATOMS: atom_id res chain seq x y z
N MET A 1 11.14 -9.51 -14.45
CA MET A 1 9.67 -9.54 -14.64
C MET A 1 9.22 -8.86 -15.93
N TYR A 2 9.35 -7.53 -16.13
CA TYR A 2 8.89 -6.89 -17.39
C TYR A 2 9.78 -7.21 -18.61
N VAL A 3 11.10 -7.00 -18.51
CA VAL A 3 12.04 -7.29 -19.61
C VAL A 3 11.99 -8.76 -20.05
N GLN A 4 11.73 -9.67 -19.11
CA GLN A 4 11.56 -11.11 -19.40
C GLN A 4 10.20 -11.42 -20.04
N ALA A 5 9.17 -10.61 -19.78
CA ALA A 5 7.84 -10.78 -20.34
C ALA A 5 7.73 -10.28 -21.80
N GLY A 6 8.79 -9.71 -22.36
CA GLY A 6 8.86 -9.39 -23.79
C GLY A 6 7.96 -8.24 -24.24
N GLY A 7 7.68 -7.28 -23.35
CA GLY A 7 7.00 -6.03 -23.73
C GLY A 7 7.78 -5.22 -24.78
N ILE A 8 7.09 -4.30 -25.45
CA ILE A 8 7.56 -3.40 -26.53
C ILE A 8 8.87 -2.70 -26.16
N TYR A 9 9.02 -2.27 -24.91
CA TYR A 9 10.21 -1.55 -24.42
C TYR A 9 11.25 -2.44 -23.73
N SER A 10 11.08 -3.77 -23.76
CA SER A 10 11.95 -4.70 -23.02
C SER A 10 13.40 -4.64 -23.45
N GLU A 11 13.67 -4.66 -24.75
CA GLU A 11 15.05 -4.61 -25.26
C GLU A 11 15.73 -3.27 -24.95
N ALA A 12 14.99 -2.17 -25.02
CA ALA A 12 15.51 -0.85 -24.65
C ALA A 12 15.79 -0.73 -23.14
N LEU A 13 15.00 -1.41 -22.30
CA LEU A 13 15.19 -1.44 -20.84
C LEU A 13 16.21 -2.49 -20.37
N ARG A 14 16.54 -3.50 -21.21
CA ARG A 14 17.45 -4.60 -20.85
C ARG A 14 18.83 -4.14 -20.35
N PRO A 15 19.51 -3.15 -20.95
CA PRO A 15 20.82 -2.69 -20.48
C PRO A 15 20.81 -2.05 -19.09
N TYR A 16 19.63 -1.69 -18.58
CA TYR A 16 19.48 -1.10 -17.25
C TYR A 16 19.34 -2.16 -16.15
N ILE A 17 19.00 -3.42 -16.49
CA ILE A 17 18.76 -4.48 -15.50
C ILE A 17 19.98 -4.69 -14.59
N ASP A 18 21.17 -4.76 -15.16
CA ASP A 18 22.41 -4.98 -14.39
C ASP A 18 22.87 -3.72 -13.63
N LYS A 19 22.24 -2.56 -13.89
CA LYS A 19 22.54 -1.29 -13.23
C LYS A 19 21.59 -0.98 -12.07
N ILE A 20 20.37 -1.52 -12.10
CA ILE A 20 19.41 -1.39 -11.01
C ILE A 20 20.04 -1.94 -9.73
N GLU A 21 19.87 -1.22 -8.62
CA GLU A 21 20.52 -1.46 -7.31
C GLU A 21 22.04 -1.24 -7.24
N MET A 22 22.74 -1.18 -8.38
CA MET A 22 24.19 -0.97 -8.44
C MET A 22 24.58 0.50 -8.61
N THR A 23 23.80 1.28 -9.36
CA THR A 23 24.09 2.69 -9.63
C THR A 23 22.81 3.51 -9.62
N PRO A 24 22.80 4.72 -9.04
CA PRO A 24 21.64 5.61 -9.11
C PRO A 24 21.27 5.93 -10.56
N LEU A 25 20.04 5.60 -10.95
CA LEU A 25 19.47 5.92 -12.27
C LEU A 25 18.48 7.09 -12.22
N ALA A 26 18.40 7.80 -11.10
CA ALA A 26 17.42 8.87 -10.88
C ALA A 26 17.56 10.04 -11.87
N ASP A 27 18.78 10.30 -12.35
CA ASP A 27 19.07 11.38 -13.30
C ASP A 27 19.10 10.92 -14.75
N ASP A 28 19.01 9.60 -15.01
CA ASP A 28 19.00 9.07 -16.37
C ASP A 28 17.67 9.40 -17.07
N VAL A 29 17.73 10.39 -17.96
CA VAL A 29 16.57 10.91 -18.69
C VAL A 29 15.96 9.85 -19.60
N LEU A 30 16.80 9.07 -20.29
CA LEU A 30 16.34 8.04 -21.22
C LEU A 30 15.64 6.91 -20.47
N PHE A 31 16.24 6.43 -19.38
CA PHE A 31 15.65 5.40 -18.53
C PHE A 31 14.25 5.81 -18.03
N LYS A 32 14.12 7.03 -17.47
CA LYS A 32 12.83 7.57 -17.03
C LYS A 32 11.82 7.66 -18.16
N GLN A 33 12.25 8.08 -19.35
CA GLN A 33 11.38 8.18 -20.51
C GLN A 33 10.88 6.80 -20.95
N LEU A 34 11.76 5.80 -21.01
CA LEU A 34 11.41 4.41 -21.34
C LEU A 34 10.40 3.84 -20.33
N LEU A 35 10.60 4.06 -19.03
CA LEU A 35 9.65 3.61 -18.00
C LEU A 35 8.27 4.28 -18.16
N ARG A 36 8.23 5.59 -18.43
CA ARG A 36 6.97 6.33 -18.66
C ARG A 36 6.26 5.82 -19.90
N ASP A 37 6.99 5.62 -20.99
CA ASP A 37 6.42 5.13 -22.23
C ASP A 37 5.91 3.70 -22.09
N ALA A 38 6.67 2.81 -21.44
CA ALA A 38 6.22 1.46 -21.14
C ALA A 38 4.92 1.47 -20.33
N GLY A 39 4.83 2.26 -19.25
CA GLY A 39 3.61 2.33 -18.43
C GLY A 39 2.38 2.84 -19.20
N LYS A 40 2.55 3.85 -20.06
CA LYS A 40 1.45 4.44 -20.82
C LYS A 40 1.02 3.60 -22.02
N LYS A 41 2.00 3.07 -22.76
CA LYS A 41 1.78 2.53 -24.11
C LYS A 41 1.81 1.01 -24.18
N ASP A 42 2.41 0.33 -23.20
CA ASP A 42 2.55 -1.12 -23.23
C ASP A 42 1.62 -1.84 -22.22
N PRO A 43 0.61 -2.58 -22.71
CA PRO A 43 -0.23 -3.42 -21.84
C PRO A 43 0.56 -4.47 -21.03
N VAL A 44 1.70 -4.96 -21.53
CA VAL A 44 2.55 -5.93 -20.83
C VAL A 44 3.18 -5.28 -19.59
N MET A 45 3.55 -3.99 -19.66
CA MET A 45 4.05 -3.27 -18.48
C MET A 45 2.97 -3.17 -17.40
N ARG A 46 1.74 -2.80 -17.78
CA ARG A 46 0.62 -2.71 -16.84
C ARG A 46 0.34 -4.04 -16.17
N ARG A 47 0.15 -5.11 -16.96
CA ARG A 47 -0.06 -6.46 -16.44
C ARG A 47 1.08 -6.91 -15.52
N THR A 48 2.32 -6.61 -15.89
CA THR A 48 3.48 -6.96 -15.06
C THR A 48 3.46 -6.23 -13.72
N GLN A 49 3.05 -4.96 -13.68
CA GLN A 49 2.90 -4.22 -12.43
C GLN A 49 1.73 -4.75 -11.61
N ASP A 50 0.58 -5.03 -12.23
CA ASP A 50 -0.58 -5.62 -11.55
C ASP A 50 -0.19 -6.97 -10.90
N ASP A 51 0.42 -7.88 -11.68
CA ASP A 51 0.91 -9.18 -11.20
C ASP A 51 1.94 -9.01 -10.06
N PHE A 52 2.78 -7.97 -10.11
CA PHE A 52 3.72 -7.67 -9.02
C PHE A 52 2.98 -7.30 -7.74
N PHE A 53 2.08 -6.33 -7.83
CA PHE A 53 1.39 -5.78 -6.67
C PHE A 53 0.48 -6.82 -6.04
N ASP A 54 -0.18 -7.63 -6.86
CA ASP A 54 -1.01 -8.74 -6.41
C ASP A 54 -0.21 -9.75 -5.60
N ARG A 55 0.91 -10.22 -6.16
CA ARG A 55 1.73 -11.25 -5.51
C ARG A 55 2.46 -10.73 -4.28
N ARG A 56 2.97 -9.49 -4.34
CA ARG A 56 3.89 -8.98 -3.31
C ARG A 56 3.17 -8.29 -2.16
N TYR A 57 1.99 -7.73 -2.40
CA TYR A 57 1.29 -6.89 -1.44
C TYR A 57 -0.18 -7.29 -1.23
N PHE A 58 -0.99 -7.36 -2.30
CA PHE A 58 -2.45 -7.54 -2.14
C PHE A 58 -2.79 -8.94 -1.60
N ALA A 59 -2.37 -10.01 -2.28
CA ALA A 59 -2.67 -11.37 -1.83
C ALA A 59 -2.09 -11.68 -0.44
N PRO A 60 -0.85 -11.29 -0.10
CA PRO A 60 -0.34 -11.41 1.27
C PRO A 60 -1.17 -10.63 2.30
N ALA A 61 -1.64 -9.42 1.97
CA ALA A 61 -2.46 -8.61 2.85
C ALA A 61 -3.83 -9.25 3.09
N MET A 62 -4.49 -9.72 2.04
CA MET A 62 -5.80 -10.39 2.14
C MET A 62 -5.69 -11.71 2.88
N ALA A 63 -4.66 -12.53 2.59
CA ALA A 63 -4.41 -13.75 3.35
C ALA A 63 -4.16 -13.46 4.84
N TRP A 64 -3.46 -12.37 5.18
CA TRP A 64 -3.31 -11.96 6.57
C TRP A 64 -4.64 -11.52 7.19
N ALA A 65 -5.46 -10.76 6.46
CA ALA A 65 -6.79 -10.33 6.89
C ALA A 65 -7.70 -11.52 7.18
N ASP A 66 -7.80 -12.46 6.24
CA ASP A 66 -8.61 -13.68 6.35
C ASP A 66 -8.18 -14.55 7.54
N ASN A 67 -6.87 -14.81 7.66
CA ASN A 67 -6.32 -15.60 8.76
C ASN A 67 -6.56 -14.96 10.14
N ASN A 68 -6.78 -13.65 10.19
CA ASN A 68 -7.08 -12.91 11.43
C ASN A 68 -8.57 -12.57 11.57
N GLY A 69 -9.43 -13.01 10.65
CA GLY A 69 -10.89 -12.86 10.71
C GLY A 69 -11.43 -11.48 10.33
N PHE A 70 -10.67 -10.67 9.60
CA PHE A 70 -11.17 -9.38 9.10
C PHE A 70 -12.06 -9.58 7.88
N SER A 71 -13.14 -8.80 7.79
CA SER A 71 -14.17 -8.97 6.75
C SER A 71 -14.66 -7.66 6.14
N LEU A 72 -14.46 -6.52 6.81
CA LEU A 72 -14.97 -5.23 6.36
C LEU A 72 -14.06 -4.63 5.28
N PRO A 73 -14.62 -4.00 4.22
CA PRO A 73 -13.84 -3.32 3.19
C PRO A 73 -12.84 -2.28 3.71
N LEU A 74 -13.23 -1.46 4.70
CA LEU A 74 -12.31 -0.50 5.31
C LEU A 74 -11.15 -1.20 6.06
N SER A 75 -11.41 -2.36 6.68
CA SER A 75 -10.35 -3.17 7.29
C SER A 75 -9.37 -3.67 6.25
N ALA A 76 -9.87 -4.23 5.13
CA ALA A 76 -9.06 -4.70 4.02
C ALA A 76 -8.17 -3.56 3.46
N LEU A 77 -8.73 -2.36 3.28
CA LEU A 77 -7.98 -1.18 2.82
C LEU A 77 -6.85 -0.80 3.79
N VAL A 78 -7.11 -0.74 5.10
CA VAL A 78 -6.10 -0.41 6.12
C VAL A 78 -4.98 -1.45 6.17
N ILE A 79 -5.34 -2.73 6.07
CA ILE A 79 -4.37 -3.84 6.08
C ILE A 79 -3.53 -3.79 4.81
N TYR A 80 -4.15 -3.61 3.64
CA TYR A 80 -3.44 -3.52 2.36
C TYR A 80 -2.48 -2.33 2.32
N ASP A 81 -2.91 -1.15 2.79
CA ASP A 81 -2.04 0.04 2.93
C ASP A 81 -0.79 -0.26 3.77
N SER A 82 -0.95 -1.04 4.84
CA SER A 82 0.15 -1.42 5.71
C SER A 82 1.15 -2.34 5.04
N PHE A 83 0.68 -3.26 4.18
CA PHE A 83 1.56 -4.09 3.35
C PHE A 83 2.27 -3.26 2.28
N ILE A 84 1.58 -2.30 1.65
CA ILE A 84 2.19 -1.40 0.67
C ILE A 84 3.29 -0.54 1.31
N HIS A 85 3.01 0.07 2.47
CA HIS A 85 3.92 1.04 3.08
C HIS A 85 4.99 0.37 3.96
N SER A 86 4.73 -0.80 4.54
CA SER A 86 5.63 -1.43 5.53
C SER A 86 5.88 -2.92 5.28
N GLY A 87 5.35 -3.50 4.21
CA GLY A 87 5.51 -4.92 3.88
C GLY A 87 4.65 -5.88 4.72
N SER A 88 4.09 -5.43 5.85
CA SER A 88 3.19 -6.20 6.72
C SER A 88 2.50 -5.31 7.77
N ILE A 89 1.67 -5.92 8.62
CA ILE A 89 1.33 -5.37 9.93
C ILE A 89 2.55 -5.51 10.85
N LEU A 90 3.15 -4.38 11.24
CA LEU A 90 4.37 -4.35 12.06
C LEU A 90 4.07 -4.81 13.50
N SER A 91 4.78 -5.85 13.96
CA SER A 91 4.55 -6.49 15.26
C SER A 91 4.71 -5.53 16.44
N PHE A 92 5.66 -4.60 16.38
CA PHE A 92 5.87 -3.62 17.45
C PHE A 92 4.75 -2.57 17.55
N LEU A 93 4.02 -2.29 16.46
CA LEU A 93 2.82 -1.45 16.50
C LEU A 93 1.64 -2.26 17.03
N ARG A 94 1.49 -3.51 16.56
CA ARG A 94 0.44 -4.42 17.01
C ARG A 94 0.41 -4.57 18.54
N LYS A 95 1.57 -4.61 19.19
CA LYS A 95 1.71 -4.74 20.65
C LYS A 95 1.32 -3.49 21.45
N ARG A 96 1.02 -2.36 20.81
CA ARG A 96 0.73 -1.07 21.49
C ARG A 96 -0.76 -0.85 21.80
N PHE A 97 -1.62 -1.79 21.44
CA PHE A 97 -3.06 -1.68 21.71
C PHE A 97 -3.68 -3.04 22.08
N PRO A 98 -4.70 -3.05 22.94
CA PRO A 98 -5.19 -4.27 23.58
C PRO A 98 -6.09 -5.14 22.70
N GLU A 99 -6.82 -4.57 21.74
CA GLU A 99 -7.85 -5.33 21.01
C GLU A 99 -7.24 -6.52 20.27
N SER A 100 -7.87 -7.68 20.38
CA SER A 100 -7.45 -8.91 19.69
C SER A 100 -7.96 -8.90 18.25
N PRO A 101 -7.30 -9.59 17.30
CA PRO A 101 -7.90 -9.76 15.99
C PRO A 101 -9.22 -10.54 16.10
N PRO A 102 -10.18 -10.37 15.17
CA PRO A 102 -11.47 -11.06 15.22
C PRO A 102 -11.40 -12.58 15.34
N ALA A 103 -10.42 -13.23 14.69
CA ALA A 103 -10.19 -14.68 14.83
C ALA A 103 -9.92 -15.14 16.28
N ASN A 104 -9.52 -14.21 17.15
CA ASN A 104 -9.29 -14.45 18.59
C ASN A 104 -10.37 -13.79 19.46
N GLY A 105 -11.55 -13.51 18.91
CA GLY A 105 -12.71 -12.99 19.63
C GLY A 105 -12.71 -11.48 19.89
N GLY A 106 -11.82 -10.71 19.25
CA GLY A 106 -11.83 -9.26 19.35
C GLY A 106 -12.81 -8.59 18.38
N ASP A 107 -13.11 -7.30 18.61
CA ASP A 107 -13.99 -6.52 17.72
C ASP A 107 -13.20 -5.93 16.54
N GLU A 108 -13.64 -6.24 15.32
CA GLU A 108 -12.96 -5.84 14.09
C GLU A 108 -12.79 -4.33 13.97
N ARG A 109 -13.87 -3.57 14.22
CA ARG A 109 -13.88 -2.11 14.08
C ARG A 109 -12.98 -1.46 15.11
N ARG A 110 -13.04 -1.93 16.35
CA ARG A 110 -12.20 -1.47 17.46
C ARG A 110 -10.74 -1.79 17.22
N TRP A 111 -10.42 -2.95 16.66
CA TRP A 111 -9.05 -3.32 16.31
C TRP A 111 -8.49 -2.38 15.25
N ILE A 112 -9.23 -2.14 14.18
CA ILE A 112 -8.81 -1.25 13.08
C ILE A 112 -8.67 0.19 13.58
N ALA A 113 -9.60 0.68 14.38
CA ALA A 113 -9.50 2.02 14.99
C ALA A 113 -8.22 2.16 15.84
N GLN A 114 -7.95 1.21 16.74
CA GLN A 114 -6.76 1.23 17.59
C GLN A 114 -5.46 1.09 16.77
N TYR A 115 -5.47 0.25 15.73
CA TYR A 115 -4.33 0.07 14.83
C TYR A 115 -4.03 1.36 14.06
N VAL A 116 -5.05 1.98 13.47
CA VAL A 116 -4.92 3.24 12.71
C VAL A 116 -4.45 4.37 13.63
N ASP A 117 -4.96 4.47 14.85
CA ASP A 117 -4.50 5.47 15.83
C ASP A 117 -3.04 5.26 16.22
N THR A 118 -2.66 4.01 16.49
CA THR A 118 -1.28 3.64 16.81
C THR A 118 -0.33 3.98 15.65
N ARG A 119 -0.73 3.66 14.40
CA ARG A 119 0.05 3.95 13.19
C ARG A 119 0.14 5.45 12.92
N GLN A 120 -0.95 6.18 13.09
CA GLN A 120 -0.99 7.65 12.98
C GLN A 120 -0.02 8.29 13.97
N TYR A 121 -0.06 7.88 15.24
CA TYR A 121 0.83 8.41 16.27
C TYR A 121 2.31 8.10 15.96
N TRP A 122 2.60 6.86 15.57
CA TRP A 122 3.96 6.46 15.22
C TRP A 122 4.50 7.22 14.02
N LEU A 123 3.73 7.37 12.93
CA LEU A 123 4.14 8.13 11.76
C LEU A 123 4.33 9.61 12.08
N ALA A 124 3.41 10.23 12.82
CA ALA A 124 3.51 11.66 13.17
C ALA A 124 4.73 11.98 14.05
N ASN A 125 5.17 11.03 14.88
CA ASN A 125 6.28 11.20 15.82
C ASN A 125 7.54 10.44 15.41
N HIS A 126 7.60 9.91 14.19
CA HIS A 126 8.75 9.15 13.74
C HIS A 126 9.99 10.05 13.62
N GLU A 127 11.17 9.57 14.03
CA GLU A 127 12.42 10.32 13.93
C GLU A 127 12.73 10.72 12.47
N ASN A 128 12.55 9.79 11.53
CA ASN A 128 12.58 10.07 10.10
C ASN A 128 11.41 10.96 9.65
N LYS A 129 11.71 12.23 9.37
CA LYS A 129 10.76 13.24 8.90
C LYS A 129 10.09 12.91 7.58
N ILE A 130 10.71 12.11 6.71
CA ILE A 130 10.08 11.66 5.46
C ILE A 130 8.83 10.83 5.75
N LEU A 131 8.86 9.99 6.78
CA LEU A 131 7.70 9.18 7.18
C LEU A 131 6.58 10.05 7.77
N GLN A 132 6.90 11.16 8.44
CA GLN A 132 5.90 12.09 8.94
C GLN A 132 5.04 12.69 7.82
N ASN A 133 5.60 12.83 6.61
CA ASN A 133 4.85 13.32 5.44
C ASN A 133 3.81 12.32 4.92
N THR A 134 3.79 11.08 5.43
CA THR A 134 2.84 10.03 4.99
C THR A 134 1.58 9.91 5.86
N ILE A 135 1.44 10.75 6.90
CA ILE A 135 0.29 10.73 7.82
C ILE A 135 -1.06 10.95 7.12
N TYR A 136 -1.08 11.51 5.91
CA TYR A 136 -2.31 11.67 5.13
C TYR A 136 -3.02 10.33 4.89
N ARG A 137 -2.27 9.22 4.81
CA ARG A 137 -2.81 7.86 4.65
C ARG A 137 -3.70 7.47 5.83
N THR A 138 -3.14 7.52 7.04
CA THR A 138 -3.88 7.20 8.26
C THR A 138 -4.94 8.24 8.59
N ARG A 139 -4.77 9.51 8.22
CA ARG A 139 -5.83 10.53 8.32
C ARG A 139 -7.04 10.19 7.46
N CYS A 140 -6.84 9.71 6.23
CA CYS A 140 -7.93 9.20 5.38
C CYS A 140 -8.73 8.12 6.11
N PHE A 141 -8.05 7.11 6.66
CA PHE A 141 -8.73 6.02 7.38
C PHE A 141 -9.46 6.51 8.63
N LYS A 142 -8.85 7.41 9.42
CA LYS A 142 -9.51 8.01 10.59
C LYS A 142 -10.80 8.73 10.22
N ASN A 143 -10.82 9.42 9.08
CA ASN A 143 -12.03 10.08 8.58
C ASN A 143 -13.11 9.06 8.19
N GLU A 144 -12.76 7.97 7.50
CA GLU A 144 -13.75 6.95 7.13
C GLU A 144 -14.27 6.19 8.36
N ILE A 145 -13.41 5.94 9.36
CA ILE A 145 -13.82 5.38 10.65
C ILE A 145 -14.80 6.32 11.38
N SER A 146 -14.52 7.63 11.42
CA SER A 146 -15.41 8.59 12.11
C SER A 146 -16.75 8.77 11.40
N ARG A 147 -16.80 8.57 10.08
CA ARG A 147 -18.03 8.52 9.27
C ARG A 147 -18.79 7.20 9.38
N GLY A 148 -18.21 6.19 10.03
CA GLY A 148 -18.74 4.83 10.05
C GLY A 148 -18.79 4.19 8.65
N ASN A 149 -17.96 4.63 7.71
CA ASN A 149 -17.93 4.15 6.32
C ASN A 149 -17.15 2.83 6.19
N TRP A 150 -17.57 1.83 6.96
CA TRP A 150 -16.87 0.54 7.06
C TRP A 150 -16.96 -0.31 5.78
N ASP A 151 -18.00 -0.10 4.98
CA ASP A 151 -18.22 -0.75 3.69
C ASP A 151 -17.67 0.05 2.50
N LEU A 152 -17.09 1.24 2.75
CA LEU A 152 -16.58 2.16 1.74
C LEU A 152 -17.64 2.63 0.73
N SER A 153 -18.93 2.57 1.08
CA SER A 153 -20.03 2.98 0.20
C SER A 153 -20.33 4.49 0.22
N GLN A 154 -19.91 5.20 1.27
CA GLN A 154 -20.18 6.63 1.41
C GLN A 154 -19.15 7.46 0.63
N LEU A 155 -19.60 8.04 -0.48
CA LEU A 155 -18.79 8.86 -1.37
C LEU A 155 -19.09 10.36 -1.18
N PRO A 156 -18.13 11.26 -1.44
CA PRO A 156 -16.75 10.97 -1.81
C PRO A 156 -15.92 10.45 -0.62
N ILE A 157 -14.87 9.68 -0.91
CA ILE A 157 -13.77 9.43 0.03
C ILE A 157 -12.69 10.49 -0.23
N ILE A 158 -12.28 11.22 0.82
CA ILE A 158 -11.26 12.27 0.68
C ILE A 158 -9.87 11.70 0.94
N ALA A 159 -9.15 11.36 -0.13
CA ALA A 159 -7.80 10.82 -0.07
C ALA A 159 -6.76 11.93 -0.36
N ASN A 160 -6.08 12.41 0.69
CA ASN A 160 -5.06 13.48 0.58
C ASN A 160 -5.55 14.75 -0.14
N GLY A 161 -6.78 15.18 0.17
CA GLY A 161 -7.40 16.36 -0.43
C GLY A 161 -8.03 16.13 -1.80
N MET A 162 -7.97 14.91 -2.32
CA MET A 162 -8.63 14.52 -3.57
C MET A 162 -9.91 13.75 -3.28
N GLU A 163 -10.98 14.08 -3.99
CA GLU A 163 -12.23 13.33 -3.97
C GLU A 163 -12.10 12.05 -4.80
N ILE A 164 -12.42 10.92 -4.20
CA ILE A 164 -12.61 9.64 -4.87
C ILE A 164 -14.12 9.39 -4.94
N LEU A 165 -14.64 9.28 -6.17
CA LEU A 165 -16.05 9.13 -6.53
C LEU A 165 -16.38 7.68 -6.89
#